data_AF-A0A1Y3S6K8-F1
#
_entry.id   AF-A0A1Y3S6K8-F1
#
_cell.length_a   1.000
_cell.length_b   1.000
_cell.length_c   1.000
_cell.angle_alpha   90.00
_cell.angle_beta   90.00
_cell.angle_gamma   90.00
#
_symmetry.space_group_name_H-M   'P 1'
#
loop_
_entity.id
_entity.type
_entity.pdbx_description
1 polymer ?
#
loop_
_entity_poly.entity_id
_entity_poly.type
_entity_poly.pdbx_seq_one_letter_code
_entity_poly.pdbx_strand_id
1 'polypeptide(L)'
;MQSPDRQRLAHILDYCVEIEKTIARYGADFSAFDHDADYQRSISFSILQIGELSGKLSAEFRTATAGRIQWGPIKGMRNLVAHSYGSMSREIIWETAITDIPVLKQFCQEYLAENTQPDT
;
A
#
# COMPACT_ATOMS: atom_id res chain seq x y z
N MET A 1 -22.47 9.42 -6.31
CA MET A 1 -21.15 9.75 -5.74
C MET A 1 -20.65 8.53 -4.98
N GLN A 2 -19.47 8.01 -5.32
CA GLN A 2 -18.85 6.92 -4.57
C GLN A 2 -18.52 7.37 -3.14
N SER A 3 -18.58 6.47 -2.15
CA SER A 3 -18.20 6.84 -0.78
C SER A 3 -16.74 7.31 -0.73
N PRO A 4 -16.38 8.29 0.13
CA PRO A 4 -15.00 8.75 0.26
C PRO A 4 -13.99 7.62 0.53
N ASP A 5 -14.42 6.57 1.25
CA ASP A 5 -13.57 5.41 1.51
C ASP A 5 -13.35 4.55 0.26
N ARG A 6 -14.36 4.39 -0.61
CA ARG A 6 -14.19 3.68 -1.89
C ARG A 6 -13.16 4.39 -2.78
N GLN A 7 -13.20 5.72 -2.84
CA GLN A 7 -12.22 6.51 -3.59
C GLN A 7 -10.82 6.37 -3.02
N ARG A 8 -10.66 6.43 -1.69
CA ARG A 8 -9.36 6.20 -1.03
C ARG A 8 -8.83 4.79 -1.31
N LEU A 9 -9.70 3.79 -1.28
CA LEU A 9 -9.32 2.40 -1.55
C LEU A 9 -8.89 2.20 -3.00
N ALA A 10 -9.56 2.87 -3.96
CA ALA A 10 -9.13 2.87 -5.35
C ALA A 10 -7.73 3.48 -5.51
N HIS A 11 -7.45 4.61 -4.86
CA HIS A 11 -6.10 5.19 -4.88
C HIS A 11 -5.06 4.32 -4.17
N ILE A 12 -5.42 3.63 -3.08
CA ILE A 12 -4.54 2.65 -2.43
C ILE A 12 -4.19 1.55 -3.43
N LEU A 13 -5.18 1.01 -4.15
CA LEU A 13 -4.97 0.00 -5.18
C LEU A 13 -4.03 0.51 -6.29
N ASP A 14 -4.20 1.74 -6.75
CA ASP A 14 -3.29 2.33 -7.75
C ASP A 14 -1.84 2.31 -7.27
N TYR A 15 -1.57 2.72 -6.02
CA TYR A 15 -0.21 2.65 -5.46
C TYR A 15 0.31 1.21 -5.29
N CYS A 16 -0.55 0.25 -4.94
CA CYS A 16 -0.16 -1.16 -4.91
C CYS A 16 0.27 -1.65 -6.31
N VAL A 17 -0.45 -1.23 -7.36
CA VAL A 17 -0.13 -1.56 -8.75
C VAL A 17 1.16 -0.87 -9.20
N GLU A 18 1.40 0.39 -8.80
CA GLU A 18 2.65 1.07 -9.12
C GLU A 18 3.87 0.43 -8.45
N ILE A 19 3.72 -0.07 -7.22
CA ILE A 19 4.77 -0.89 -6.56
C ILE A 19 5.08 -2.13 -7.39
N GLU A 20 4.06 -2.89 -7.78
CA GLU A 20 4.24 -4.11 -8.59
C GLU A 20 4.90 -3.81 -9.95
N LYS A 21 4.48 -2.75 -10.64
CA LYS A 21 5.10 -2.30 -11.89
C LYS A 21 6.55 -1.88 -11.69
N THR A 22 6.86 -1.18 -10.60
CA THR A 22 8.23 -0.79 -10.27
C THR A 22 9.09 -2.03 -10.05
N ILE A 23 8.58 -3.02 -9.31
CA ILE A 23 9.28 -4.29 -9.10
C ILE A 23 9.53 -5.03 -10.42
N ALA A 24 8.52 -5.12 -11.28
CA ALA A 24 8.67 -5.74 -12.59
C ALA A 24 9.67 -5.01 -13.51
N ARG A 25 9.79 -3.67 -13.36
CA ARG A 25 10.70 -2.85 -14.15
C ARG A 25 12.16 -2.99 -13.71
N TYR A 26 12.43 -2.95 -12.41
CA TYR A 26 13.78 -2.90 -11.86
C TYR A 26 14.35 -4.27 -11.48
N GLY A 27 13.49 -5.23 -11.13
CA GLY A 27 13.88 -6.56 -10.68
C GLY A 27 13.24 -6.94 -9.34
N ALA A 28 12.93 -8.22 -9.19
CA ALA A 28 12.24 -8.79 -8.03
C ALA A 28 13.19 -9.37 -6.98
N ASP A 29 14.39 -8.79 -6.83
CA ASP A 29 15.35 -9.19 -5.81
C ASP A 29 15.77 -8.00 -4.94
N PHE A 30 16.10 -8.31 -3.68
CA PHE A 30 16.49 -7.29 -2.71
C PHE A 30 17.76 -6.54 -3.14
N SER A 31 18.68 -7.18 -3.86
CA SER A 31 19.95 -6.55 -4.24
C SER A 31 19.73 -5.43 -5.26
N ALA A 32 18.88 -5.65 -6.27
CA ALA A 32 18.47 -4.64 -7.22
C ALA A 32 17.80 -3.44 -6.53
N PHE A 33 16.97 -3.71 -5.54
CA PHE A 33 16.38 -2.66 -4.70
C PHE A 33 17.41 -1.92 -3.85
N ASP A 34 18.31 -2.62 -3.16
CA ASP A 34 19.30 -2.05 -2.23
C ASP A 34 20.35 -1.17 -2.93
N HIS A 35 20.63 -1.43 -4.20
CA HIS A 35 21.64 -0.68 -4.98
C HIS A 35 21.08 0.47 -5.82
N ASP A 36 19.76 0.61 -5.95
CA ASP A 36 19.14 1.68 -6.76
C ASP A 36 18.33 2.65 -5.89
N ALA A 37 18.82 3.88 -5.78
CA ALA A 37 18.20 4.92 -4.97
C ALA A 37 16.83 5.36 -5.51
N ASP A 38 16.62 5.32 -6.83
CA ASP A 38 15.34 5.72 -7.43
C ASP A 38 14.29 4.62 -7.26
N TYR A 39 14.70 3.35 -7.32
CA TYR A 39 13.85 2.22 -6.95
C TYR A 39 13.40 2.32 -5.48
N GLN A 40 14.34 2.58 -4.56
CA GLN A 40 14.04 2.80 -3.14
C GLN A 40 13.05 3.94 -2.93
N ARG A 41 13.28 5.09 -3.57
CA ARG A 41 12.40 6.26 -3.48
C ARG A 41 11.01 5.96 -4.01
N SER A 42 10.90 5.29 -5.16
CA SER A 42 9.61 4.95 -5.78
C SER A 42 8.75 4.07 -4.86
N ILE A 43 9.32 2.98 -4.35
CA ILE A 43 8.63 2.05 -3.45
C ILE A 43 8.25 2.75 -2.14
N SER A 44 9.20 3.47 -1.54
CA SER A 44 8.97 4.16 -0.27
C SER A 44 7.89 5.23 -0.39
N PHE A 45 7.89 6.01 -1.48
CA PHE A 45 6.85 6.99 -1.74
C PHE A 45 5.47 6.35 -1.82
N SER A 46 5.35 5.25 -2.57
CA SER A 46 4.09 4.53 -2.71
C SER A 46 3.58 3.99 -1.36
N ILE A 47 4.45 3.40 -0.55
CA ILE A 47 4.11 2.93 0.81
C ILE A 47 3.66 4.09 1.71
N LEU A 48 4.33 5.25 1.64
CA LEU A 48 3.93 6.45 2.39
C LEU A 48 2.51 6.90 2.00
N GLN A 49 2.19 6.93 0.71
CA GLN A 49 0.86 7.32 0.23
C GLN A 49 -0.22 6.32 0.66
N ILE A 50 0.08 5.02 0.60
CA ILE A 50 -0.83 3.96 1.08
C ILE A 50 -1.16 4.16 2.56
N GLY A 51 -0.14 4.40 3.41
CA GLY A 51 -0.39 4.61 4.83
C GLY A 51 -1.12 5.91 5.15
N GLU A 52 -0.87 6.98 4.39
CA GLU A 52 -1.61 8.25 4.50
C GLU A 52 -3.10 8.07 4.18
N LEU A 53 -3.40 7.39 3.07
CA LEU A 53 -4.78 7.09 2.66
C LEU A 53 -5.46 6.14 3.65
N SER A 54 -4.74 5.12 4.13
CA SER A 54 -5.22 4.18 5.14
C SER A 54 -5.58 4.87 6.46
N GLY A 55 -4.81 5.89 6.86
CA GLY A 55 -5.10 6.71 8.03
C GLY A 55 -6.35 7.58 7.88
N LYS A 56 -6.77 7.88 6.65
CA LYS A 56 -7.95 8.69 6.32
C LYS A 56 -9.22 7.85 6.11
N LEU A 57 -9.13 6.52 6.13
CA LEU A 57 -10.30 5.66 6.10
C LEU A 57 -11.14 5.85 7.36
N SER A 58 -12.46 5.85 7.20
CA SER A 58 -13.40 5.97 8.32
C SER A 58 -13.17 4.87 9.38
N ALA A 59 -13.55 5.16 10.62
CA ALA A 59 -13.41 4.19 11.71
C ALA A 59 -14.32 2.98 11.47
N GLU A 60 -15.51 3.23 10.93
CA GLU A 60 -16.51 2.26 10.53
C GLU A 60 -15.95 1.29 9.49
N PHE A 61 -15.35 1.82 8.41
CA PHE A 61 -14.74 1.00 7.36
C PHE A 61 -13.60 0.14 7.92
N ARG A 62 -12.69 0.75 8.69
CA ARG A 62 -11.55 0.03 9.29
C ARG A 62 -12.00 -1.06 10.24
N THR A 63 -13.08 -0.83 10.99
CA THR A 63 -13.66 -1.81 11.93
C THR A 63 -14.33 -2.95 11.18
N ALA A 64 -15.14 -2.64 10.17
CA ALA A 64 -15.83 -3.63 9.35
C ALA A 64 -14.86 -4.54 8.57
N THR A 65 -13.69 -4.05 8.22
CA THR A 65 -12.67 -4.77 7.41
C THR A 65 -11.49 -5.28 8.24
N ALA A 66 -11.48 -5.06 9.56
CA ALA A 66 -10.38 -5.44 10.46
C ALA A 66 -10.12 -6.96 10.48
N GLY A 67 -11.10 -7.80 10.15
CA GLY A 67 -10.91 -9.24 10.04
C GLY A 67 -10.07 -9.67 8.83
N ARG A 68 -9.86 -8.78 7.86
CA ARG A 68 -9.12 -9.05 6.61
C ARG A 68 -7.82 -8.26 6.54
N ILE A 69 -7.84 -6.98 6.91
CA ILE A 69 -6.69 -6.08 6.85
C ILE A 69 -6.46 -5.42 8.21
N GLN A 70 -5.23 -5.51 8.69
CA GLN A 70 -4.77 -4.82 9.89
C GLN A 70 -4.33 -3.40 9.54
N TRP A 71 -5.25 -2.44 9.58
CA TRP A 71 -4.97 -1.04 9.23
C TRP A 71 -4.00 -0.31 10.17
N GLY A 72 -3.94 -0.75 11.44
CA GLY A 72 -3.03 -0.19 12.45
C GLY A 72 -1.55 -0.32 12.04
N PRO A 73 -1.06 -1.54 11.75
CA PRO A 73 0.26 -1.76 11.18
C PRO A 73 0.57 -0.95 9.93
N ILE A 74 -0.35 -0.85 8.97
CA ILE A 74 -0.16 -0.06 7.74
C ILE A 74 0.07 1.42 8.06
N LYS A 75 -0.68 1.98 9.01
CA LYS A 75 -0.46 3.34 9.51
C LYS A 75 0.90 3.46 10.23
N GLY A 76 1.27 2.45 11.01
CA GLY A 76 2.57 2.37 11.70
C GLY A 76 3.74 2.38 10.72
N MET A 77 3.62 1.64 9.62
CA MET A 77 4.64 1.56 8.57
C MET A 77 4.91 2.91 7.92
N ARG A 78 3.88 3.72 7.65
CA ARG A 78 4.07 5.11 7.18
C ARG A 78 4.88 5.94 8.16
N ASN A 79 4.62 5.83 9.46
CA ASN A 79 5.37 6.58 10.46
C ASN A 79 6.83 6.12 10.53
N LEU A 80 7.05 4.81 10.43
CA LEU A 80 8.39 4.26 10.34
C LEU A 80 9.11 4.85 9.11
N VAL A 81 8.52 4.74 7.91
CA VAL A 81 9.14 5.20 6.64
C VAL A 81 9.41 6.70 6.66
N ALA A 82 8.50 7.50 7.20
CA ALA A 82 8.63 8.96 7.26
C ALA A 82 9.72 9.44 8.25
N HIS A 83 9.89 8.76 9.38
CA HIS A 83 10.81 9.19 10.45
C HIS A 83 12.16 8.49 10.41
N SER A 84 12.25 7.31 9.80
CA SER A 84 13.46 6.49 9.78
C SER A 84 14.05 6.31 8.39
N TYR A 85 13.63 7.04 7.36
CA TYR A 85 14.12 6.87 5.98
C TYR A 85 15.66 6.78 5.83
N GLY A 86 16.42 7.47 6.70
CA GLY A 86 17.89 7.42 6.71
C GLY A 86 18.55 6.25 7.46
N SER A 87 17.81 5.52 8.30
CA SER A 87 18.30 4.39 9.13
C SER A 87 17.43 3.13 9.08
N MET A 88 16.32 3.18 8.35
CA MET A 88 15.39 2.07 8.19
C MET A 88 16.11 0.92 7.50
N SER A 89 15.95 -0.29 8.05
CA SER A 89 16.40 -1.47 7.33
C SER A 89 15.62 -1.51 6.03
N ARG A 90 16.30 -1.24 4.91
CA ARG A 90 15.75 -1.33 3.55
C ARG A 90 15.07 -2.68 3.31
N GLU A 91 15.48 -3.69 4.07
CA GLU A 91 14.84 -5.00 4.17
C GLU A 91 13.37 -4.91 4.60
N ILE A 92 12.99 -4.04 5.54
CA ILE A 92 11.60 -3.90 5.98
C ILE A 92 10.75 -3.26 4.88
N ILE A 93 11.27 -2.24 4.19
CA ILE A 93 10.58 -1.62 3.06
C ILE A 93 10.36 -2.66 1.96
N TRP A 94 11.42 -3.39 1.65
CA TRP A 94 11.39 -4.45 0.66
C TRP A 94 10.39 -5.55 1.02
N GLU A 95 10.48 -6.08 2.25
CA GLU A 95 9.60 -7.12 2.79
C GLU A 95 8.14 -6.67 2.65
N THR A 96 7.79 -5.49 3.14
CA THR A 96 6.44 -4.96 2.98
C THR A 96 6.01 -4.87 1.52
N ALA A 97 6.89 -4.43 0.62
CA ALA A 97 6.59 -4.33 -0.81
C ALA A 97 6.30 -5.70 -1.46
N ILE A 98 6.97 -6.77 -1.02
CA ILE A 98 6.82 -8.11 -1.62
C ILE A 98 5.84 -9.03 -0.89
N THR A 99 5.50 -8.77 0.39
CA THR A 99 4.60 -9.62 1.18
C THR A 99 3.28 -8.94 1.51
N ASP A 100 3.32 -7.77 2.17
CA ASP A 100 2.11 -7.09 2.65
C ASP A 100 1.33 -6.41 1.52
N ILE A 101 2.03 -5.75 0.58
CA ILE A 101 1.41 -5.00 -0.51
C ILE A 101 0.57 -5.89 -1.44
N PRO A 102 1.03 -7.09 -1.86
CA PRO A 102 0.18 -8.01 -2.63
C PRO A 102 -1.12 -8.40 -1.91
N VAL A 103 -1.08 -8.63 -0.59
CA VAL A 103 -2.27 -8.95 0.21
C VAL A 103 -3.23 -7.76 0.24
N LEU A 104 -2.72 -6.54 0.44
CA LEU A 104 -3.52 -5.33 0.41
C LEU A 104 -4.14 -5.09 -0.98
N LYS A 105 -3.36 -5.31 -2.04
CA LYS A 105 -3.81 -5.20 -3.43
C LYS A 105 -4.99 -6.12 -3.69
N GLN A 106 -4.86 -7.40 -3.34
CA GLN A 106 -5.92 -8.39 -3.52
C GLN A 106 -7.20 -7.98 -2.78
N PHE A 107 -7.07 -7.57 -1.51
CA PHE A 107 -8.21 -7.06 -0.74
C PHE A 107 -8.90 -5.88 -1.43
N CYS A 108 -8.14 -4.90 -1.91
CA CYS A 108 -8.70 -3.73 -2.58
C CYS A 108 -9.44 -4.12 -3.87
N GLN A 109 -8.86 -5.03 -4.67
CA GLN A 109 -9.48 -5.52 -5.91
C GLN A 109 -10.82 -6.21 -5.63
N GLU A 110 -10.84 -7.15 -4.68
CA GLU A 110 -12.05 -7.88 -4.29
C GLU A 110 -13.12 -6.94 -3.76
N TYR A 111 -12.76 -6.06 -2.81
CA TYR A 111 -13.72 -5.12 -2.21
C TYR A 111 -14.32 -4.17 -3.25
N LEU A 112 -13.49 -3.63 -4.16
CA LEU A 112 -13.96 -2.70 -5.19
C LEU A 112 -14.82 -3.41 -6.25
N ALA A 113 -14.54 -4.67 -6.57
CA ALA A 113 -15.34 -5.48 -7.48
C ALA A 113 -16.72 -5.81 -6.89
N GLU A 114 -16.77 -6.29 -5.65
CA GLU A 114 -18.01 -6.63 -4.93
C GLU A 114 -18.92 -5.40 -4.73
N ASN A 115 -18.32 -4.22 -4.60
CA ASN A 115 -19.01 -2.95 -4.38
C ASN A 115 -19.04 -2.07 -5.63
N THR A 116 -18.98 -2.68 -6.82
CA THR A 116 -19.37 -2.03 -8.07
C THR A 116 -20.88 -2.21 -8.22
N GLN A 117 -21.65 -1.16 -7.89
CA GLN A 117 -23.05 -1.13 -8.28
C GLN A 117 -23.11 -1.31 -9.81
N PRO A 118 -23.95 -2.20 -10.35
CA PRO A 118 -24.23 -2.17 -11.77
C PRO A 118 -24.81 -0.79 -12.07
N ASP A 119 -24.08 -0.02 -12.90
CA ASP A 119 -24.60 1.23 -13.46
C ASP A 119 -25.95 0.90 -14.09
N THR A 120 -27.01 1.43 -13.49
CA THR A 120 -28.38 1.34 -14.00
C THR A 120 -28.59 2.46 -15.00
#